data_AF-A0A5J4V8R1-F1
#
_entry.id   AF-A0A5J4V8R1-F1
#
_cell.length_a   1.000
_cell.length_b   1.000
_cell.length_c   1.000
_cell.angle_alpha   90.00
_cell.angle_beta   90.00
_cell.angle_gamma   90.00
#
_symmetry.space_group_name_H-M   'P 1'
#
loop_
_entity.id
_entity.type
_entity.pdbx_description
1 polymer ?
#
loop_
_entity_poly.entity_id
_entity_poly.type
_entity_poly.pdbx_seq_one_letter_code
_entity_poly.pdbx_strand_id
1 'polypeptide(L)'
;FEVGPGPIYFVLVSELFPANIRGVATSLMTAINWAGNILVVLTFLPLVEIISAEYVYLTFMVLSIGSAVFVYYMVKETKGKNLDEIHTPQ
;
A
#
# COMPACT_ATOMS: atom_id res chain seq x y z
N PHE A 1 17.16 -0.92 4.08
CA PHE A 1 17.22 0.10 3.01
C PHE A 1 16.16 -0.27 2.00
N GLU A 2 14.98 0.35 2.06
CA GLU A 2 13.97 0.22 1.01
C GLU A 2 14.17 1.39 0.04
N VAL A 3 14.68 1.10 -1.16
CA VAL A 3 14.64 2.02 -2.29
C VAL A 3 13.30 1.76 -2.98
N GLY A 4 12.33 2.66 -2.85
CA GLY A 4 10.98 2.49 -3.38
C GLY A 4 9.92 3.32 -2.65
N PRO A 5 8.62 3.07 -2.87
CA PRO A 5 7.52 3.83 -2.25
C PRO A 5 7.33 3.56 -0.75
N GLY A 6 8.10 2.64 -0.14
CA GLY A 6 8.01 2.29 1.28
C GLY A 6 8.09 3.49 2.24
N PRO A 7 9.10 4.38 2.13
CA PRO A 7 9.17 5.60 2.93
C PRO A 7 8.04 6.60 2.66
N ILE A 8 7.56 6.70 1.41
CA ILE A 8 6.48 7.62 1.01
C ILE A 8 5.17 7.22 1.69
N TYR A 9 4.93 5.92 1.83
CA TYR A 9 3.75 5.41 2.51
C TYR A 9 3.65 5.92 3.96
N PHE A 10 4.73 5.89 4.72
CA PHE A 10 4.73 6.37 6.11
C PHE A 10 4.46 7.88 6.20
N VAL A 11 4.94 8.66 5.23
CA VAL A 11 4.66 10.09 5.14
C VAL A 11 3.18 10.32 4.83
N LEU A 12 2.62 9.63 3.83
CA LEU A 12 1.22 9.75 3.44
C LEU A 12 0.27 9.41 4.59
N VAL A 13 0.54 8.34 5.35
CA VAL A 13 -0.27 7.97 6.52
C VAL A 13 -0.26 9.08 7.57
N SER A 14 0.87 9.76 7.74
CA SER A 14 0.99 10.88 8.68
C SER A 14 0.23 12.14 8.23
N GLU A 15 0.07 12.34 6.92
CA GLU A 15 -0.61 13.50 6.33
C GLU A 15 -2.11 13.26 6.12
N LEU A 16 -2.51 12.03 5.78
CA LEU A 16 -3.89 11.64 5.50
C LEU A 16 -4.73 11.44 6.76
N PHE A 17 -4.12 11.03 7.87
CA PHE A 17 -4.83 10.74 9.10
C PHE A 17 -4.53 11.78 10.19
N PRO A 18 -5.57 12.41 10.78
CA PRO A 18 -5.40 13.31 11.90
C PRO A 18 -4.83 12.57 13.11
N ALA A 19 -4.09 13.31 13.94
CA ALA A 19 -3.26 12.74 15.01
C ALA A 19 -4.04 11.85 15.99
N ASN A 20 -5.33 12.12 16.20
CA ASN A 20 -6.20 11.38 17.11
C ASN A 20 -6.53 9.94 16.62
N ILE A 21 -6.53 9.68 15.31
CA ILE A 21 -6.83 8.34 14.76
C ILE A 21 -5.63 7.66 14.12
N ARG A 22 -4.52 8.39 13.91
CA ARG A 22 -3.34 7.89 13.20
C ARG A 22 -2.79 6.59 13.77
N GLY A 23 -2.77 6.44 15.10
CA GLY A 23 -2.29 5.21 15.76
C GLY A 23 -3.11 3.98 15.39
N VAL A 24 -4.44 4.10 15.38
CA VAL A 24 -5.36 3.01 15.00
C VAL A 24 -5.32 2.74 13.51
N ALA A 25 -5.26 3.80 12.69
CA ALA A 25 -5.14 3.65 11.23
C ALA A 25 -3.85 2.92 10.86
N THR A 26 -2.72 3.32 11.45
CA THR A 26 -1.41 2.71 11.18
C THR A 26 -1.37 1.24 11.61
N SER A 27 -1.95 0.88 12.76
CA SER A 27 -1.97 -0.51 13.24
C SER A 27 -2.85 -1.41 12.37
N LEU A 28 -4.03 -0.93 11.95
CA LEU A 28 -4.90 -1.65 11.03
C LEU A 28 -4.23 -1.88 9.67
N MET A 29 -3.62 -0.82 9.13
CA MET A 29 -2.86 -0.91 7.89
C MET A 29 -1.70 -1.91 7.98
N THR A 30 -0.96 -1.90 9.08
CA THR A 30 0.11 -2.87 9.34
C THR A 30 -0.44 -4.28 9.42
N ALA A 31 -1.58 -4.49 10.10
CA ALA A 31 -2.23 -5.80 10.17
C ALA A 31 -2.66 -6.31 8.78
N ILE A 32 -3.21 -5.44 7.93
CA ILE A 32 -3.57 -5.78 6.54
C ILE A 32 -2.32 -6.16 5.74
N ASN A 33 -1.22 -5.40 5.90
CA ASN A 33 0.04 -5.71 5.23
C ASN A 33 0.58 -7.09 5.63
N TRP A 34 0.61 -7.40 6.93
CA TRP A 34 1.03 -8.70 7.43
C TRP A 34 0.10 -9.83 7.00
N ALA A 35 -1.22 -9.61 6.99
CA ALA A 35 -2.18 -10.59 6.49
C ALA A 35 -1.94 -10.92 5.01
N GLY A 36 -1.69 -9.90 4.18
CA GLY A 36 -1.32 -10.09 2.77
C GLY A 36 -0.01 -10.87 2.61
N ASN A 37 0.99 -10.58 3.44
CA ASN A 37 2.26 -11.30 3.42
C ASN A 37 2.07 -12.78 3.77
N ILE A 38 1.31 -13.09 4.83
CA ILE A 38 0.97 -14.46 5.23
C ILE A 38 0.25 -15.18 4.07
N LEU A 39 -0.73 -14.52 3.45
CA LEU A 39 -1.45 -15.09 2.32
C LEU A 39 -0.50 -15.44 1.17
N VAL A 40 0.41 -14.54 0.80
CA VAL A 40 1.39 -14.80 -0.25
C VAL A 40 2.29 -15.98 0.12
N VAL A 41 2.83 -16.04 1.33
CA VAL A 41 3.70 -17.15 1.77
C VAL A 41 2.98 -18.49 1.70
N LEU A 42 1.72 -18.55 2.11
CA LEU A 42 0.92 -19.78 2.09
C LEU A 42 0.52 -20.22 0.68
N THR A 43 0.30 -19.26 -0.23
CA THR A 43 -0.23 -19.53 -1.57
C THR A 43 0.85 -19.66 -2.63
N PHE A 44 2.04 -19.11 -2.42
CA PHE A 44 3.09 -19.02 -3.43
C PHE A 44 3.51 -20.40 -3.96
N LEU A 45 3.92 -21.33 -3.09
CA LEU A 45 4.36 -22.67 -3.54
C LEU A 45 3.23 -23.45 -4.24
N PRO A 46 2.01 -23.54 -3.69
CA PRO A 46 0.88 -24.17 -4.39
C PRO A 46 0.60 -23.58 -5.77
N LEU A 47 0.65 -22.26 -5.91
CA LEU A 47 0.44 -21.62 -7.22
C LEU A 47 1.59 -21.93 -8.19
N VAL A 48 2.83 -21.94 -7.72
CA VAL A 48 3.98 -22.30 -8.57
C VAL A 48 3.86 -23.73 -9.08
N GLU A 49 3.37 -24.67 -8.28
CA GLU A 49 3.18 -26.06 -8.69
C GLU A 49 2.08 -26.22 -9.76
N ILE A 50 1.01 -25.42 -9.70
CA ILE A 50 -0.13 -25.51 -10.62
C ILE A 50 0.14 -24.77 -11.93
N ILE A 51 0.66 -23.55 -11.85
CA ILE A 51 0.76 -22.63 -13.00
C ILE A 51 2.19 -22.22 -13.35
N SER A 52 3.22 -22.77 -12.72
CA SER A 52 4.64 -22.37 -12.89
C SER A 52 4.97 -20.98 -12.35
N ALA A 53 6.23 -20.79 -11.94
CA ALA A 53 6.68 -19.55 -11.30
C ALA A 53 6.55 -18.32 -12.19
N GLU A 54 6.75 -18.46 -13.50
CA GLU A 54 6.65 -17.34 -14.46
C GLU A 54 5.27 -16.66 -14.44
N TYR A 55 4.19 -17.45 -14.40
CA TYR A 55 2.83 -16.92 -14.38
C TYR A 55 2.44 -16.35 -13.00
N VAL A 56 3.01 -16.89 -11.93
CA VAL A 56 2.87 -16.31 -10.58
C VAL A 56 3.51 -14.92 -10.52
N TYR A 57 4.73 -14.78 -11.04
CA TYR A 57 5.39 -13.47 -11.13
C TYR A 57 4.65 -12.49 -12.04
N LEU A 58 4.10 -12.95 -13.16
CA LEU A 58 3.25 -12.11 -14.02
C LEU A 58 1.99 -11.62 -13.27
N THR A 59 1.38 -12.47 -12.44
CA THR A 59 0.24 -12.07 -11.60
C THR A 59 0.63 -10.96 -10.64
N PHE A 60 1.78 -11.08 -9.96
CA PHE A 60 2.29 -10.01 -9.10
C PHE A 60 2.65 -8.74 -9.88
N MET A 61 3.15 -8.86 -11.11
CA MET A 61 3.41 -7.71 -11.98
C MET A 61 2.12 -6.95 -12.33
N VAL A 62 1.07 -7.67 -12.73
CA VAL A 62 -0.24 -7.06 -13.04
C VAL A 62 -0.84 -6.39 -11.81
N LEU A 63 -0.78 -7.04 -10.64
CA LEU A 63 -1.21 -6.45 -9.37
C LEU A 63 -0.42 -5.19 -9.01
N SER A 64 0.90 -5.19 -9.24
CA SER A 64 1.77 -4.05 -8.98
C SER A 64 1.45 -2.86 -9.89
N ILE A 65 1.23 -3.11 -11.18
CA ILE A 65 0.80 -2.07 -12.14
C ILE A 65 -0.58 -1.53 -11.75
N GLY A 66 -1.53 -2.41 -11.40
CA GLY A 66 -2.85 -2.01 -10.94
C GLY A 66 -2.80 -1.13 -9.68
N SER A 67 -1.92 -1.48 -8.73
CA SER A 67 -1.66 -0.66 -7.54
C SER A 67 -1.08 0.71 -7.91
N ALA A 68 -0.11 0.77 -8.82
CA ALA A 68 0.47 2.03 -9.29
C ALA A 68 -0.58 2.93 -9.97
N VAL A 69 -1.44 2.36 -10.81
CA VAL A 69 -2.56 3.06 -11.44
C VAL A 69 -3.55 3.57 -10.40
N PHE A 70 -3.91 2.74 -9.42
CA PHE A 70 -4.78 3.15 -8.32
C PHE A 70 -4.19 4.32 -7.54
N VAL A 71 -2.91 4.25 -7.17
CA VAL A 71 -2.22 5.35 -6.48
C VAL A 71 -2.25 6.62 -7.33
N TYR A 72 -1.90 6.53 -8.61
CA TYR A 72 -1.86 7.68 -9.51
C TYR A 72 -3.21 8.42 -9.63
N TYR A 73 -4.33 7.69 -9.69
CA TYR A 73 -5.64 8.30 -9.87
C TYR A 73 -6.39 8.63 -8.56
N MET A 74 -6.23 7.80 -7.52
CA MET A 74 -7.03 7.90 -6.30
C MET A 74 -6.30 8.60 -5.15
N VAL A 75 -4.97 8.55 -5.11
CA VAL A 75 -4.20 9.25 -4.08
C VAL A 75 -3.98 10.68 -4.54
N LYS A 76 -4.69 11.62 -3.92
CA LYS A 76 -4.47 13.05 -4.12
C LYS A 76 -3.08 13.41 -3.59
N GLU A 77 -2.29 14.10 -4.40
CA GLU A 77 -0.96 14.53 -3.98
C GLU A 77 -1.09 15.57 -2.85
N THR A 78 -0.55 15.22 -1.68
CA THR A 78 -0.53 16.04 -0.46
C THR A 78 0.69 16.95 -0.38
N LYS A 79 1.65 16.77 -1.31
CA LYS A 79 2.92 17.48 -1.33
C LYS A 79 2.70 18.99 -1.48
N GLY A 80 3.12 19.75 -0.45
CA GLY A 80 3.10 21.22 -0.44
C GLY A 80 1.78 21.85 0.03
N LYS A 81 0.81 21.07 0.53
CA LYS A 81 -0.40 21.59 1.17
C LYS A 81 -0.23 21.67 2.69
N ASN A 82 -0.83 22.68 3.32
CA ASN A 82 -0.82 22.76 4.78
C ASN A 82 -1.75 21.69 5.37
N LEU A 83 -1.38 21.08 6.50
CA LEU A 83 -2.17 20.00 7.12
C LEU A 83 -3.62 20.43 7.40
N ASP A 84 -3.84 21.71 7.70
CA ASP A 84 -5.15 22.29 7.93
C ASP A 84 -6.01 22.33 6.64
N GLU A 85 -5.43 22.57 5.47
CA GLU A 85 -6.15 22.57 4.18
C GLU A 85 -6.51 21.17 3.70
N ILE A 86 -5.78 20.13 4.15
CA ILE A 86 -6.07 18.72 3.85
C ILE A 86 -7.31 18.24 4.62
N HIS A 87 -7.55 18.78 5.82
CA HIS A 87 -8.63 18.35 6.72
C HIS A 87 -9.84 19.29 6.73
N THR A 88 -9.76 20.48 6.11
CA THR A 88 -10.88 21.40 5.99
C THR A 88 -11.67 21.10 4.70
N PRO A 89 -13.01 20.91 4.75
CA PRO A 89 -13.80 20.68 3.55
C PRO A 89 -13.80 21.93 2.64
N GLN A 90 -13.46 21.76 1.36
CA GLN A 90 -13.76 22.75 0.30
C GLN A 90 -15.17 22.52 -0.25
#